data_AF-A0A7C6F3Y6-F1
#
_entry.id   AF-A0A7C6F3Y6-F1
#
_cell.length_a   1.000
_cell.length_b   1.000
_cell.length_c   1.000
_cell.angle_alpha   90.00
_cell.angle_beta   90.00
_cell.angle_gamma   90.00
#
_symmetry.space_group_name_H-M   'P 1'
#
loop_
_entity.id
_entity.type
_entity.pdbx_description
1 polymer ?
#
loop_
_entity_poly.entity_id
_entity_poly.type
_entity_poly.pdbx_seq_one_letter_code
_entity_poly.pdbx_strand_id
1 'polypeptide(L)'
;MHILVANLGSTSFKYRLFDMTSESQLARGGVERIGAPESRCFAEVKGQRFEEVRHVPDHAEAVRQCLAQLTDPERGCLKDA
;
A
#
# COMPACT_ATOMS: atom_id res chain seq x y z
N MET A 1 17.41 6.39 -1.86
CA MET A 1 16.83 5.48 -2.89
C MET A 1 15.62 4.83 -2.26
N HIS A 2 14.46 4.85 -2.91
CA HIS A 2 13.26 4.21 -2.37
C HIS A 2 13.04 2.84 -2.99
N ILE A 3 12.78 1.82 -2.17
CA ILE A 3 12.50 0.45 -2.64
C ILE A 3 11.13 0.03 -2.13
N LEU A 4 10.21 -0.23 -3.06
CA LEU A 4 8.92 -0.84 -2.78
C LEU A 4 9.05 -2.36 -2.88
N VAL A 5 8.92 -3.05 -1.75
CA VAL A 5 8.87 -4.52 -1.70
C VAL A 5 7.42 -4.94 -1.77
N ALA A 6 7.07 -5.69 -2.81
CA ALA A 6 5.73 -6.20 -3.06
C ALA A 6 5.67 -7.72 -2.87
N ASN A 7 4.61 -8.19 -2.19
CA ASN A 7 4.26 -9.59 -2.04
C ASN A 7 2.84 -9.79 -2.59
N LEU A 8 2.71 -10.55 -3.67
CA LEU A 8 1.44 -10.85 -4.31
C LEU A 8 1.05 -12.30 -4.03
N GLY A 9 -0.06 -12.49 -3.32
CA GLY A 9 -0.75 -13.77 -3.21
C GLY A 9 -1.88 -13.88 -4.24
N SER A 10 -2.53 -15.04 -4.30
CA SER A 10 -3.66 -15.27 -5.23
C SER A 10 -4.83 -14.32 -5.01
N THR A 11 -5.06 -13.88 -3.77
CA THR A 11 -6.16 -12.96 -3.39
C THR A 11 -5.68 -11.85 -2.45
N SER A 12 -4.38 -11.57 -2.43
CA SER A 12 -3.81 -10.55 -1.55
C SER A 12 -2.63 -9.85 -2.20
N PHE A 13 -2.42 -8.61 -1.75
CA PHE A 13 -1.25 -7.81 -2.08
C PHE A 13 -0.76 -7.15 -0.80
N LYS A 14 0.50 -7.34 -0.44
CA LYS A 14 1.13 -6.72 0.73
C LYS A 14 2.39 -5.99 0.27
N TYR A 15 2.66 -4.85 0.87
CA TYR A 15 3.82 -4.05 0.50
C TYR A 15 4.49 -3.38 1.69
N ARG A 16 5.76 -3.04 1.49
CA ARG A 16 6.56 -2.16 2.35
C ARG A 16 7.39 -1.23 1.48
N LEU A 17 7.50 0.02 1.88
CA LEU A 17 8.37 1.00 1.25
C LEU A 17 9.53 1.32 2.19
N PHE A 18 10.75 1.21 1.69
CA PHE A 18 11.97 1.52 2.43
C PHE A 18 12.69 2.72 1.82
N ASP A 19 13.23 3.60 2.65
CA ASP A 19 14.30 4.50 2.27
C ASP A 19 15.65 3.83 2.56
N MET A 20 16.37 3.47 1.51
CA MET A 20 17.67 2.79 1.61
C MET A 20 18.83 3.71 1.94
N THR A 21 18.60 5.04 2.01
CA THR A 21 19.62 5.96 2.53
C THR A 21 19.69 5.89 4.06
N SER A 22 18.55 5.66 4.72
CA SER A 22 18.43 5.54 6.18
C SER A 22 18.12 4.12 6.68
N GLU A 23 17.91 3.17 5.76
CA GLU A 23 17.42 1.81 6.02
C GLU A 23 16.11 1.77 6.82
N SER A 24 15.30 2.83 6.70
CA SER A 24 14.04 2.98 7.43
C SER A 24 12.83 2.55 6.60
N GLN A 25 11.83 1.96 7.26
CA GLN A 25 10.53 1.67 6.64
C GLN A 25 9.66 2.93 6.67
N LEU A 26 9.35 3.50 5.50
CA LEU A 26 8.52 4.69 5.37
C LEU A 26 7.02 4.36 5.42
N ALA A 27 6.63 3.22 4.86
CA ALA A 27 5.25 2.78 4.80
C ALA A 27 5.12 1.25 4.72
N ARG A 28 3.96 0.74 5.13
CA ARG A 28 3.52 -0.63 4.84
C ARG A 28 2.02 -0.65 4.59
N GLY A 29 1.55 -1.65 3.86
CA GLY A 29 0.12 -1.79 3.65
C GLY A 29 -0.22 -3.09 2.96
N GLY A 30 -1.50 -3.22 2.64
CA GLY A 30 -1.97 -4.33 1.84
C GLY A 30 -3.46 -4.35 1.64
N VAL A 31 -3.86 -5.18 0.69
CA VAL A 31 -5.23 -5.51 0.35
C VAL A 31 -5.40 -7.01 0.52
N GLU A 32 -6.44 -7.41 1.25
CA GLU A 32 -6.83 -8.80 1.42
C GLU A 32 -8.20 -9.06 0.78
N ARG A 33 -8.40 -10.27 0.25
CA ARG A 33 -9.61 -10.70 -0.46
C ARG A 33 -9.87 -9.86 -1.72
N ILE A 34 -8.83 -9.67 -2.53
CA ILE A 34 -8.96 -9.09 -3.88
C ILE A 34 -9.93 -9.96 -4.70
N GLY A 35 -10.84 -9.32 -5.43
CA GLY A 35 -11.91 -9.95 -6.22
C GLY A 35 -13.15 -10.32 -5.42
N ALA A 36 -13.15 -10.16 -4.10
CA ALA A 36 -14.35 -10.34 -3.27
C ALA A 36 -15.19 -9.05 -3.24
N PRO A 37 -16.51 -9.13 -2.92
CA PRO A 37 -17.36 -7.95 -2.74
C PRO A 37 -16.78 -6.94 -1.73
N GLU A 38 -16.10 -7.44 -0.71
CA GLU A 38 -15.44 -6.64 0.33
C GLU A 38 -13.99 -7.10 0.52
N SER A 39 -13.06 -6.20 0.22
CA SER A 39 -11.64 -6.33 0.47
C SER A 39 -11.24 -5.46 1.66
N ARG A 40 -10.39 -5.99 2.54
CA ARG A 40 -9.83 -5.24 3.66
C ARG A 40 -8.54 -4.59 3.20
N CYS A 41 -8.49 -3.26 3.25
CA CYS A 41 -7.33 -2.48 2.85
C CYS A 41 -6.77 -1.79 4.08
N PHE A 42 -5.45 -1.79 4.22
CA PHE A 42 -4.79 -1.00 5.25
C PHE A 42 -3.52 -0.35 4.71
N ALA A 43 -3.22 0.82 5.25
CA ALA A 43 -1.98 1.54 5.00
C ALA A 43 -1.46 2.10 6.33
N GLU A 44 -0.16 2.02 6.53
CA GLU A 44 0.53 2.65 7.63
C GLU A 44 1.67 3.47 7.05
N VAL A 45 1.59 4.78 7.21
CA VAL A 45 2.55 5.75 6.66
C VAL A 45 3.01 6.65 7.79
N LYS A 46 4.32 6.76 8.01
CA LYS A 46 4.91 7.59 9.08
C LYS A 46 4.27 7.33 10.47
N GLY A 47 3.95 6.07 10.76
CA GLY A 47 3.34 5.64 12.04
C GLY A 47 1.83 5.89 12.17
N GLN A 48 1.18 6.51 11.19
CA GLN A 48 -0.27 6.66 11.15
C GLN A 48 -0.89 5.51 10.36
N ARG A 49 -1.88 4.83 10.96
CA ARG A 49 -2.56 3.68 10.38
C ARG A 49 -3.96 4.05 9.92
N PHE A 50 -4.29 3.62 8.71
CA PHE A 50 -5.59 3.79 8.06
C PHE A 50 -6.10 2.42 7.63
N GLU A 51 -7.38 2.18 7.85
CA GLU A 51 -8.06 0.96 7.43
C GLU A 51 -9.36 1.33 6.73
N GLU A 52 -9.66 0.62 5.64
CA GLU A 52 -10.92 0.76 4.92
C GLU A 52 -11.38 -0.60 4.39
N VAL A 53 -12.70 -0.72 4.19
CA VAL A 53 -13.30 -1.85 3.50
C VAL A 53 -13.91 -1.33 2.21
N ARG A 54 -13.49 -1.90 1.09
CA ARG A 54 -13.98 -1.53 -0.23
C ARG A 54 -13.88 -2.70 -1.21
N HIS A 55 -14.58 -2.59 -2.32
CA HIS A 55 -14.43 -3.53 -3.43
C HIS A 55 -13.10 -3.27 -4.16
N VAL A 56 -12.23 -4.27 -4.24
CA VAL A 56 -11.00 -4.25 -5.05
C VAL A 56 -11.06 -5.41 -6.05
N PRO A 57 -11.41 -5.16 -7.33
CA PRO A 57 -11.71 -6.21 -8.31
C PRO A 57 -10.48 -7.04 -8.71
N ASP A 58 -9.29 -6.44 -8.73
CA ASP A 58 -8.08 -7.07 -9.23
C ASP A 58 -6.80 -6.50 -8.58
N HIS A 59 -5.66 -7.15 -8.84
CA HIS A 59 -4.36 -6.71 -8.33
C HIS A 59 -3.90 -5.37 -8.92
N ALA A 60 -4.33 -5.01 -10.12
CA ALA A 60 -3.93 -3.74 -10.73
C ALA A 60 -4.57 -2.55 -9.99
N GLU A 61 -5.84 -2.68 -9.59
CA GLU A 61 -6.50 -1.74 -8.67
C GLU A 61 -5.80 -1.72 -7.31
N ALA A 62 -5.45 -2.87 -6.74
CA ALA A 62 -4.74 -2.94 -5.45
C ALA A 62 -3.39 -2.18 -5.50
N VAL A 63 -2.63 -2.33 -6.59
CA VAL A 63 -1.37 -1.61 -6.79
C VAL A 63 -1.61 -0.11 -7.00
N ARG A 64 -2.61 0.28 -7.82
CA ARG A 64 -2.97 1.70 -8.02
C ARG A 64 -3.33 2.38 -6.70
N GLN A 65 -4.09 1.70 -5.84
CA GLN A 65 -4.43 2.22 -4.51
C GLN A 65 -3.20 2.41 -3.63
N CYS A 66 -2.28 1.44 -3.61
CA CYS A 66 -1.03 1.56 -2.87
C CYS A 66 -0.21 2.77 -3.35
N LEU A 67 -0.01 2.93 -4.65
CA LEU A 67 0.73 4.08 -5.19
C LEU A 67 0.05 5.39 -4.81
N ALA A 68 -1.28 5.49 -4.96
CA ALA A 68 -2.05 6.67 -4.58
C ALA A 68 -1.90 7.01 -3.09
N GLN A 69 -1.93 6.01 -2.19
CA GLN A 69 -1.73 6.19 -0.76
C GLN A 69 -0.30 6.66 -0.43
N LEU A 70 0.70 6.14 -1.13
CA LEU A 70 2.11 6.53 -0.92
C LEU A 70 2.38 7.96 -1.40
N THR A 71 1.69 8.42 -2.45
CA THR A 71 1.83 9.76 -3.03
C THR A 71 0.75 10.75 -2.58
N ASP A 72 -0.08 10.39 -1.62
CA ASP A 72 -1.14 11.28 -1.12
C ASP A 72 -0.53 12.57 -0.56
N PRO A 73 -0.99 13.77 -0.97
CA PRO A 73 -0.38 15.04 -0.55
C PRO A 73 -0.42 15.31 0.97
N GLU A 74 -1.42 14.77 1.67
CA GLU A 74 -1.62 15.00 3.11
C GLU A 74 -1.03 13.88 3.96
N ARG A 75 -1.22 12.63 3.53
CA ARG A 75 -0.96 11.42 4.32
C ARG A 75 0.21 10.60 3.79
N GLY A 76 0.65 10.85 2.55
CA GLY A 76 1.69 10.10 1.87
C GLY A 76 3.09 10.35 2.41
N CYS A 77 4.04 9.59 1.86
CA CYS A 77 5.46 9.71 2.15
C CYS A 77 6.33 9.96 0.91
N LEU A 78 5.75 9.92 -0.29
CA LEU A 78 6.39 10.23 -1.56
C LEU A 78 5.72 11.44 -2.22
N LYS A 79 6.47 12.14 -3.09
CA LYS A 79 5.93 13.22 -3.94
C LYS A 79 5.40 12.69 -5.27
N ASP A 80 6.00 11.62 -5.78
CA ASP A 80 5.70 10.95 -7.03
C ASP A 80 6.01 9.44 -6.91
N ALA A 81 5.52 8.65 -7.86
CA ALA A 81 5.70 7.20 -7.95
C ALA A 81 5.98 6.74 -9.38
#